data_AF-A0A063Y217-F1
#
_entry.id   AF-A0A063Y217-F1
#
_cell.length_a   1.000
_cell.length_b   1.000
_cell.length_c   1.000
_cell.angle_alpha   90.00
_cell.angle_beta   90.00
_cell.angle_gamma   90.00
#
_symmetry.space_group_name_H-M   'P 1'
#
loop_
_entity.id
_entity.type
_entity.pdbx_description
1 polymer ?
#
loop_
_entity_poly.entity_id
_entity_poly.type
_entity_poly.pdbx_seq_one_letter_code
_entity_poly.pdbx_strand_id
1 'polypeptide(L)' 'MEIVIILIPIALILTGLAFWAFFWSVNSGQFDDLESPAHSILYDDDEDMIPDEAKVDKSASKPNDD' A
#
# COMPACT_ATOMS: atom_id res chain seq x y z
N MET A 1 -11.30 -21.51 -37.64
CA MET A 1 -10.04 -20.74 -37.70
C MET A 1 -10.26 -19.23 -37.63
N GLU A 2 -11.43 -18.70 -38.01
CA GLU A 2 -11.69 -17.25 -37.98
C GLU A 2 -11.69 -16.62 -36.57
N ILE A 3 -12.21 -17.32 -35.56
CA ILE A 3 -12.23 -16.80 -34.19
C ILE A 3 -10.81 -16.60 -33.62
N VAL A 4 -9.85 -17.43 -34.04
CA VAL A 4 -8.45 -17.35 -33.58
C VAL A 4 -7.82 -16.03 -34.01
N ILE A 5 -8.17 -15.51 -35.21
CA ILE A 5 -7.71 -14.21 -35.72
C ILE A 5 -8.19 -13.05 -34.84
N ILE A 6 -9.35 -13.17 -34.20
CA ILE A 6 -9.89 -12.16 -33.27
C ILE A 6 -9.34 -12.35 -31.85
N LEU A 7 -9.15 -13.60 -31.42
CA LEU A 7 -8.66 -13.90 -30.07
C LEU A 7 -7.20 -13.53 -29.86
N ILE A 8 -6.34 -13.68 -30.87
CA ILE A 8 -4.92 -13.30 -30.77
C ILE A 8 -4.74 -11.80 -30.40
N PRO A 9 -5.31 -10.82 -31.13
CA PRO A 9 -5.15 -9.41 -30.78
C PRO A 9 -5.80 -9.06 -29.44
N ILE A 10 -6.95 -9.66 -29.10
CA ILE A 10 -7.57 -9.47 -27.78
C ILE A 10 -6.63 -9.95 -26.67
N ALA A 11 -6.06 -11.15 -26.82
CA ALA A 11 -5.12 -11.70 -25.85
C ALA A 11 -3.87 -10.82 -25.70
N LEU A 12 -3.32 -10.29 -26.80
CA LEU A 12 -2.19 -9.36 -26.76
C LEU A 12 -2.52 -8.06 -26.03
N ILE A 13 -3.72 -7.48 -26.26
CA ILE A 13 -4.18 -6.28 -25.56
C ILE A 13 -4.32 -6.57 -24.06
N LEU A 14 -5.01 -7.64 -23.69
CA LEU A 14 -5.20 -8.02 -22.28
C LEU A 14 -3.87 -8.28 -21.58
N THR A 15 -2.95 -8.96 -22.25
CA THR A 15 -1.60 -9.23 -21.75
C THR A 15 -0.83 -7.92 -21.56
N GLY A 16 -0.87 -7.01 -22.53
CA GLY A 16 -0.24 -5.69 -22.44
C GLY A 16 -0.81 -4.84 -21.30
N LEU A 17 -2.14 -4.85 -21.12
CA LEU A 17 -2.80 -4.17 -20.00
C LEU A 17 -2.40 -4.77 -18.65
N ALA A 18 -2.32 -6.10 -18.55
CA ALA A 18 -1.90 -6.77 -17.32
C ALA A 18 -0.46 -6.40 -16.96
N PHE A 19 0.47 -6.42 -17.91
CA PHE A 19 1.84 -5.97 -17.68
C PHE A 19 1.90 -4.50 -17.27
N TRP A 20 1.20 -3.62 -17.98
CA TRP A 20 1.16 -2.20 -17.65
C TRP A 20 0.63 -1.94 -16.24
N ALA A 21 -0.50 -2.57 -15.87
CA ALA A 21 -1.07 -2.47 -14.53
C ALA A 21 -0.14 -3.03 -13.45
N PHE A 22 0.54 -4.15 -13.74
CA PHE A 22 1.52 -4.75 -12.83
C PHE A 22 2.67 -3.78 -12.54
N PHE A 23 3.33 -3.24 -13.58
CA PHE A 23 4.42 -2.28 -13.40
C PHE A 23 3.97 -0.98 -12.72
N TRP A 24 2.77 -0.50 -13.04
CA TRP A 24 2.17 0.64 -12.35
C TRP A 24 1.97 0.37 -10.86
N SER A 25 1.41 -0.79 -10.50
CA SER A 25 1.21 -1.19 -9.10
C SER A 25 2.52 -1.32 -8.32
N VAL A 26 3.55 -1.89 -8.95
CA VAL A 26 4.89 -2.01 -8.34
C VAL A 26 5.50 -0.63 -8.09
N ASN A 27 5.43 0.28 -9.07
CA ASN A 27 5.95 1.64 -8.91
C ASN A 27 5.10 2.51 -7.97
N SER A 28 3.84 2.15 -7.73
CA SER A 28 2.95 2.87 -6.81
C SER A 28 3.24 2.56 -5.33
N GLY A 29 4.25 1.75 -5.01
CA GLY A 29 4.65 1.47 -3.63
C GLY A 29 3.62 0.68 -2.81
N GLN A 30 2.62 0.04 -3.46
CA GLN A 30 1.58 -0.74 -2.76
C GLN A 30 2.14 -1.95 -1.99
N PHE A 31 3.38 -2.34 -2.26
CA PHE A 31 4.07 -3.43 -1.56
C PHE A 31 5.02 -2.94 -0.46
N ASP A 32 5.22 -1.62 -0.34
CA ASP A 32 6.12 -1.05 0.67
C ASP A 32 5.44 -0.99 2.04
N ASP A 33 4.10 -0.99 2.08
CA ASP A 33 3.30 -0.94 3.31
C ASP A 33 2.67 -2.28 3.70
N LEU A 34 3.49 -3.34 3.74
CA LEU A 34 3.07 -4.65 4.26
C LEU A 34 3.27 -4.79 5.77
N GLU A 35 3.98 -3.86 6.40
CA GLU A 35 4.44 -3.95 7.79
C GLU A 35 3.57 -3.14 8.76
N SER A 36 2.94 -2.06 8.31
CA SER A 36 2.11 -1.20 9.17
C SER A 36 0.83 -1.86 9.73
N PRO A 37 0.06 -2.68 8.97
CA PRO A 37 -1.19 -3.26 9.47
C PRO A 37 -1.00 -4.29 10.60
N ALA A 38 0.15 -4.97 10.66
CA ALA A 38 0.42 -6.00 11.65
C ALA A 38 0.70 -5.41 13.04
N HIS A 39 1.28 -4.20 13.08
CA HIS A 39 1.60 -3.52 14.33
C HIS A 39 0.40 -2.78 14.92
N SER A 40 -0.54 -2.28 14.11
CA SER A 40 -1.73 -1.61 14.65
C SER A 40 -2.61 -2.58 15.46
N ILE A 41 -2.87 -3.79 14.96
CA ILE A 41 -3.71 -4.80 15.67
C ILE A 41 -3.22 -5.12 17.09
N LEU A 42 -1.92 -5.01 17.36
CA LEU A 42 -1.34 -5.30 18.67
C LEU A 42 -1.37 -4.10 19.63
N TYR A 43 -1.48 -2.86 19.13
CA TYR A 43 -1.38 -1.64 19.93
C TYR A 43 -2.64 -0.78 19.91
N ASP A 44 -3.60 -1.05 19.02
CA ASP A 44 -4.85 -0.30 18.87
C ASP A 44 -5.74 -0.41 20.13
N ASP A 45 -5.70 -1.54 20.84
CA ASP A 45 -6.50 -1.79 22.05
C ASP A 45 -5.84 -1.27 23.35
N ASP A 46 -4.53 -0.98 23.30
CA ASP A 46 -3.73 -0.61 24.49
C ASP A 46 -3.54 0.92 24.63
N GLU A 47 -3.89 1.73 23.62
CA GLU A 47 -3.73 3.19 23.67
C GLU A 47 -4.47 3.84 24.86
N ASP A 48 -5.65 3.32 25.18
CA ASP A 48 -6.47 3.77 26.31
C ASP A 48 -5.94 3.30 27.67
N MET A 49 -5.04 2.31 27.69
CA MET A 49 -4.43 1.76 28.90
C MET A 49 -3.12 2.47 29.28
N ILE A 50 -2.59 3.33 28.43
CA ILE A 50 -1.39 4.12 28.72
C ILE A 50 -1.74 5.22 29.73
N PRO A 51 -1.14 5.25 30.94
CA PRO A 51 -1.36 6.31 31.91
C PRO A 51 -1.02 7.68 31.32
N ASP A 52 -1.80 8.71 31.61
CA ASP A 52 -1.63 10.06 31.03
C ASP A 52 -0.24 10.66 31.31
N GLU A 53 0.41 10.24 32.40
CA GLU A 53 1.77 10.63 32.79
C GLU A 53 2.86 10.04 31.87
N ALA A 54 2.56 8.92 31.20
CA ALA A 54 3.48 8.21 30.31
C ALA A 54 3.25 8.53 28.82
N LYS A 55 2.19 9.30 28.49
CA LYS A 55 1.93 9.75 27.12
C LYS A 55 2.96 10.81 26.74
N VAL A 56 3.94 10.42 25.92
CA VAL A 56 4.93 11.35 25.36
C VAL A 56 4.19 12.33 24.44
N ASP A 57 4.23 13.61 24.79
CA ASP A 57 3.55 14.69 24.07
C ASP A 57 4.18 14.85 22.67
N LYS A 58 3.58 14.21 21.65
CA LYS A 58 4.03 14.24 20.25
C LYS A 58 3.99 15.65 19.63
N SER A 59 3.49 16.66 20.36
CA SER A 59 3.48 18.08 19.95
C SER A 59 4.89 18.70 19.92
N ALA A 60 5.85 18.16 20.69
CA ALA A 60 7.19 18.73 20.83
C ALA A 60 8.20 18.31 19.74
N SER A 61 7.83 17.39 18.83
CA SER A 61 8.74 16.88 17.79
C SER A 61 8.37 17.33 16.37
N LYS A 62 7.83 18.54 16.19
CA LYS A 62 7.95 19.20 14.89
C LYS A 62 9.40 19.66 14.73
N PRO A 63 10.15 19.20 13.72
CA PRO A 63 11.37 19.88 13.34
C PRO A 63 10.98 21.31 12.97
N ASN A 64 11.63 22.30 13.56
CA ASN A 64 11.61 23.64 13.00
C ASN A 64 12.37 23.52 11.67
N ASP A 65 11.63 23.45 10.56
CA ASP A 65 12.17 23.62 9.21
C ASP A 65 12.49 25.13 9.04
N ASP A 66 13.73 25.51 9.37
CA ASP A 66 14.40 26.73 8.89
C ASP A 66 15.39 26.37 7.78
#